data_AF-A0A932J5B9-F1
#
_entry.id   AF-A0A932J5B9-F1
#
_cell.length_a   1.000
_cell.length_b   1.000
_cell.length_c   1.000
_cell.angle_alpha   90.00
_cell.angle_beta   90.00
_cell.angle_gamma   90.00
#
_symmetry.space_group_name_H-M   'P 1'
#
loop_
_entity.id
_entity.type
_entity.pdbx_description
1 polymer ?
#
loop_
_entity_poly.entity_id
_entity_poly.type
_entity_poly.pdbx_seq_one_letter_code
_entity_poly.pdbx_strand_id
1 'polypeptide(L)' 'MEHTLPALPYELDALAPHISKETLEFHYGKHHQTYVEFEAAVFEIWAVAALDVAH' A
#
# COMPACT_ATOMS: atom_id res chain seq x y z
N MET A 1 -6.76 -12.46 3.36
CA MET A 1 -6.62 -11.39 4.38
C MET A 1 -6.56 -10.10 3.58
N GLU A 2 -7.27 -9.06 4.01
CA GLU A 2 -7.24 -7.77 3.30
C GLU A 2 -5.99 -6.99 3.74
N HIS A 3 -5.18 -6.57 2.77
CA HIS A 3 -4.01 -5.73 2.99
C HIS A 3 -4.41 -4.28 2.73
N THR A 4 -4.29 -3.42 3.73
CA THR A 4 -4.70 -2.01 3.66
C THR A 4 -3.54 -1.10 4.02
N LEU A 5 -3.45 0.07 3.37
CA LEU A 5 -2.44 1.07 3.70
C LEU A 5 -2.68 1.60 5.14
N PRO A 6 -1.74 1.42 6.08
CA PRO A 6 -1.92 1.92 7.44
C PRO A 6 -1.96 3.44 7.43
N ALA A 7 -2.79 4.04 8.29
CA ALA A 7 -2.77 5.48 8.49
C ALA A 7 -1.42 5.94 9.07
N LEU A 8 -0.94 7.11 8.65
CA LEU A 8 0.21 7.73 9.32
C LEU A 8 -0.16 8.07 10.76
N PRO A 9 0.73 7.83 11.74
CA PRO A 9 0.49 8.19 13.14
C PRO A 9 0.75 9.67 13.43
N TYR A 10 0.97 10.47 12.38
CA TYR A 10 1.29 11.89 12.43
C TYR A 10 0.85 12.59 11.14
N GLU A 11 0.75 13.92 11.21
CA GLU A 11 0.46 14.77 10.05
C GLU A 11 1.60 14.76 9.03
N LEU A 12 1.28 15.04 7.75
CA LEU A 12 2.24 14.96 6.63
C LEU A 12 3.45 15.90 6.74
N ASP A 13 3.37 16.94 7.56
CA ASP A 13 4.44 17.90 7.79
C ASP A 13 5.11 17.76 9.17
N ALA A 14 4.67 16.80 10.00
CA ALA A 14 5.16 16.62 11.37
C ALA A 14 6.66 16.31 11.46
N LEU A 15 7.28 15.88 10.36
CA LEU A 15 8.71 15.54 10.29
C LEU A 15 9.56 16.66 9.69
N ALA A 16 8.98 17.81 9.34
CA ALA A 16 9.73 18.95 8.84
C ALA A 16 10.61 19.58 9.94
N PRO A 17 11.80 20.14 9.60
CA PRO A 17 12.38 20.23 8.27
C PRO A 17 13.20 19.01 7.85
N HIS A 18 13.26 17.96 8.67
CA HIS A 18 14.09 16.78 8.41
C HIS A 18 13.57 15.93 7.24
N ILE A 19 12.25 15.85 7.10
CA ILE A 19 11.56 15.24 5.96
C ILE A 19 10.49 16.23 5.50
N SER A 20 10.49 16.55 4.20
CA SER A 20 9.51 17.48 3.64
C SER A 20 8.14 16.83 3.51
N LYS A 21 7.09 17.65 3.59
CA LYS A 21 5.71 17.25 3.31
C LYS A 21 5.57 16.56 1.95
N GLU A 22 6.19 17.15 0.91
CA GLU A 22 6.21 16.60 -0.45
C GLU A 22 6.81 15.18 -0.50
N THR A 23 7.88 14.93 0.26
CA THR A 23 8.48 13.60 0.34
C THR A 23 7.48 12.59 0.90
N LEU A 24 6.75 12.94 1.96
CA LEU A 24 5.74 12.05 2.54
C LEU A 24 4.51 11.88 1.63
N GLU A 25 4.05 12.93 0.95
CA GLU A 25 2.96 12.85 -0.03
C GLU A 25 3.29 11.85 -1.15
N PHE A 26 4.52 11.85 -1.66
CA PHE A 26 4.97 10.88 -2.66
C PHE A 26 5.25 9.49 -2.06
N HIS A 27 5.99 9.41 -0.95
CA HIS A 27 6.42 8.14 -0.38
C HIS A 27 5.24 7.34 0.17
N TYR A 28 4.42 7.96 1.02
CA TYR A 28 3.25 7.32 1.59
C TYR A 28 2.09 7.26 0.58
N GLY A 29 1.73 8.41 0.01
CA GLY A 29 0.52 8.55 -0.81
C GLY A 29 0.60 7.90 -2.20
N LYS A 30 1.81 7.62 -2.72
CA LYS A 30 2.00 6.91 -3.99
C LYS A 30 2.72 5.60 -3.82
N HIS A 31 3.99 5.62 -3.39
CA HIS A 31 4.81 4.41 -3.40
C HIS A 31 4.26 3.31 -2.47
N HIS A 32 3.97 3.64 -1.21
CA HIS A 32 3.45 2.66 -0.26
C HIS A 32 2.04 2.19 -0.66
N GLN A 33 1.17 3.11 -1.10
CA GLN A 33 -0.16 2.76 -1.65
C GLN A 33 -0.05 1.75 -2.80
N THR A 34 0.83 2.00 -3.78
CA THR A 34 1.02 1.10 -4.92
C THR A 34 1.51 -0.29 -4.49
N TYR A 35 2.35 -0.41 -3.47
CA TYR A 35 2.77 -1.73 -2.97
C TYR A 35 1.61 -2.51 -2.35
N VAL A 36 0.74 -1.85 -1.57
CA VAL A 36 -0.46 -2.48 -0.98
C VAL A 36 -1.42 -2.94 -2.07
N GLU A 37 -1.67 -2.10 -3.07
CA GLU A 37 -2.55 -2.44 -4.20
C GLU A 37 -1.99 -3.63 -5.01
N PHE A 38 -0.68 -3.67 -5.24
CA PHE A 38 -0.05 -4.78 -5.96
C PHE A 38 -0.12 -6.09 -5.17
N GLU A 39 0.11 -6.05 -3.85
CA GLU A 39 -0.02 -7.23 -2.99
C GLU A 39 -1.47 -7.77 -3.02
N ALA A 40 -2.46 -6.88 -2.91
CA ALA A 40 -3.87 -7.26 -3.04
C ALA A 40 -4.16 -7.91 -4.41
N ALA A 41 -3.67 -7.32 -5.50
CA ALA A 41 -3.86 -7.89 -6.84
C ALA A 41 -3.21 -9.27 -7.01
N VAL A 42 -2.02 -9.49 -6.44
CA VAL A 42 -1.36 -10.80 -6.47
C VAL A 42 -2.18 -11.84 -5.70
N PHE A 43 -2.73 -11.49 -4.54
CA PHE A 43 -3.58 -12.40 -3.76
C PHE A 43 -4.83 -12.81 -4.54
N GLU A 44 -5.49 -11.87 -5.23
CA GLU A 44 -6.64 -12.16 -6.08
C GLU A 44 -6.27 -13.11 -7.23
N ILE A 45 -5.12 -12.91 -7.88
CA ILE A 45 -4.64 -13.81 -8.94
C ILE A 45 -4.45 -15.24 -8.40
N TRP A 46 -3.85 -15.39 -7.21
CA TRP A 46 -3.69 -16.71 -6.59
C TRP A 46 -5.02 -17.34 -6.20
N ALA A 47 -5.99 -16.55 -5.72
CA ALA A 47 -7.32 -17.03 -5.38
C ALA A 47 -8.06 -17.56 -6.62
N VAL A 48 -8.01 -16.83 -7.74
CA VAL A 48 -8.58 -17.26 -9.02
C VAL A 48 -7.89 -18.52 -9.54
N ALA A 49 -6.55 -18.56 -9.52
CA ALA A 49 -5.80 -19.74 -9.96
C ALA A 49 -6.08 -20.99 -9.11
N ALA A 50 -6.28 -20.83 -7.79
CA ALA A 50 -6.62 -21.94 -6.89
C ALA A 50 -8.03 -22.49 -7.16
N LEU A 51 -8.98 -21.65 -7.59
CA LEU A 51 -10.32 -22.05 -8.01
C LEU A 51 -10.30 -22.85 -9.33
N ASP A 52 -9.45 -22.49 -10.29
CA ASP A 52 -9.36 -23.17 -11.58
C ASP A 52 -8.79 -24.60 -11.49
N VAL A 53 -7.91 -24.89 -10.52
CA VAL A 53 -7.32 -26.22 -10.33
C VAL A 53 -8.24 -27.17 -9.54
N ALA A 54 -9.30 -26.64 -8.92
CA ALA A 54 -10.25 -27.41 -8.12
C ALA A 54 -11.40 -28.04 -8.93
N HIS A 55 -11.42 -27.88 -10.26
CA HIS A 55 -12.40 -28.42 -11.20
C HIS A 55 -11.77 -29.36 -12.22
#